data_AF-A0A522X2R9-F1
#
_entry.id   AF-A0A522X2R9-F1
#
_cell.length_a   1.000
_cell.length_b   1.000
_cell.length_c   1.000
_cell.angle_alpha   90.00
_cell.angle_beta   90.00
_cell.angle_gamma   90.00
#
_symmetry.space_group_name_H-M   'P 1'
#
loop_
_entity.id
_entity.type
_entity.pdbx_description
1 polymer ?
#
loop_
_entity_poly.entity_id
_entity_poly.type
_entity_poly.pdbx_seq_one_letter_code
_entity_poly.pdbx_strand_id
1 'polypeptide(L)' 'LAQGFLGEMRKVLVGLKKKVQETCDYVGDRFPEEARKIHYGDSEARDIYGEASPEEARDLEDEGVSVQRIPWVTEGN' A
#
# COMPACT_ATOMS: atom_id res chain seq x y z
N LEU A 1 -17.89 6.79 -23.19
CA LEU A 1 -16.44 7.06 -23.13
C LEU A 1 -15.90 6.95 -21.69
N ALA A 2 -16.42 7.71 -20.71
CA ALA A 2 -15.96 7.61 -19.31
C ALA A 2 -16.22 6.23 -18.64
N GLN A 3 -17.42 5.65 -18.84
CA GLN A 3 -17.79 4.35 -18.25
C GLN A 3 -16.84 3.20 -18.62
N GLY A 4 -16.33 3.18 -19.86
CA GLY A 4 -15.37 2.15 -20.30
C GLY A 4 -14.00 2.29 -19.64
N PHE A 5 -13.49 3.51 -19.54
CA PHE A 5 -12.21 3.81 -18.88
C PHE A 5 -12.23 3.45 -17.39
N LEU A 6 -13.28 3.86 -16.66
CA LEU A 6 -13.44 3.51 -15.24
C LEU A 6 -13.54 2.00 -15.02
N GLY A 7 -14.17 1.27 -15.96
CA GLY A 7 -14.23 -0.19 -15.93
C GLY A 7 -12.86 -0.84 -16.07
N GLU A 8 -12.05 -0.42 -17.03
CA GLU A 8 -10.70 -0.94 -17.23
C GLU A 8 -9.75 -0.54 -16.09
N MET A 9 -9.83 0.70 -15.61
CA MET A 9 -9.04 1.17 -14.47
C MET A 9 -9.35 0.38 -13.19
N ARG A 10 -10.62 0.02 -12.96
CA ARG A 10 -11.00 -0.87 -11.85
C ARG A 10 -10.34 -2.24 -11.97
N LYS A 11 -10.32 -2.85 -13.17
CA LYS A 11 -9.67 -4.16 -13.37
C LYS A 11 -8.18 -4.10 -13.04
N VAL A 12 -7.50 -3.02 -13.45
CA VAL A 12 -6.09 -2.79 -13.13
C VAL A 12 -5.87 -2.68 -11.62
N LEU A 13 -6.69 -1.89 -10.92
CA LEU A 13 -6.58 -1.71 -9.48
C LEU A 13 -6.85 -3.01 -8.69
N VAL A 14 -7.83 -3.81 -9.12
CA VAL A 14 -8.10 -5.13 -8.53
C VAL A 14 -6.92 -6.09 -8.77
N GLY A 15 -6.35 -6.09 -9.98
CA GLY A 15 -5.18 -6.91 -10.29
C GLY A 15 -3.96 -6.53 -9.44
N LEU A 16 -3.71 -5.23 -9.29
CA LEU A 16 -2.65 -4.71 -8.43
C LEU A 16 -2.86 -5.10 -6.96
N LYS A 17 -4.08 -4.92 -6.44
CA LYS A 17 -4.45 -5.33 -5.08
C LYS A 17 -4.11 -6.81 -4.85
N LYS A 18 -4.59 -7.70 -5.72
CA LYS A 18 -4.30 -9.14 -5.62
C LYS A 18 -2.82 -9.43 -5.61
N LYS A 19 -2.06 -8.81 -6.51
CA LYS A 19 -0.62 -9.00 -6.57
C LYS A 19 0.07 -8.62 -5.26
N VAL A 20 -0.28 -7.45 -4.69
CA VAL A 20 0.24 -7.01 -3.39
C VAL A 20 -0.11 -8.00 -2.27
N GLN A 21 -1.37 -8.44 -2.21
CA GLN A 21 -1.80 -9.39 -1.18
C GLN A 21 -1.12 -10.77 -1.28
N GLU A 22 -0.75 -11.19 -2.49
CA GLU A 22 -0.07 -12.47 -2.74
C GLU A 22 1.44 -12.42 -2.48
N THR A 23 2.08 -11.26 -2.62
CA THR A 23 3.55 -11.14 -2.57
C THR A 23 4.09 -10.38 -1.36
N CYS A 24 3.26 -9.61 -0.67
CA CYS A 24 3.68 -8.75 0.41
C CYS A 24 3.08 -9.21 1.74
N ASP A 25 3.79 -8.97 2.83
CA ASP A 25 3.32 -9.28 4.18
C ASP A 25 2.30 -8.23 4.66
N TYR A 26 1.15 -8.69 5.14
CA TYR A 26 0.17 -7.79 5.76
C TYR A 26 0.56 -7.47 7.20
N VAL A 27 0.82 -6.20 7.50
CA VAL A 27 1.22 -5.74 8.84
C VAL A 27 0.15 -4.94 9.57
N GLY A 28 -1.00 -4.69 8.93
CA GLY A 28 -2.13 -3.96 9.52
C GLY A 28 -1.77 -2.52 9.89
N ASP A 29 -2.25 -2.07 11.05
CA ASP A 29 -2.00 -0.75 11.63
C ASP A 29 -0.54 -0.50 12.03
N ARG A 30 0.30 -1.55 12.09
CA ARG A 30 1.74 -1.41 12.36
C ARG A 30 2.56 -0.99 11.14
N PHE A 31 1.94 -0.73 10.00
CA PHE A 31 2.64 -0.35 8.78
C PHE A 31 3.62 0.82 8.96
N PRO A 32 3.29 1.92 9.67
CA PRO A 32 4.23 3.02 9.86
C PRO A 32 5.47 2.63 10.67
N GLU A 33 5.31 1.75 11.65
CA GLU A 33 6.43 1.27 12.48
C GLU A 33 7.32 0.31 11.66
N GLU A 34 6.71 -0.66 10.97
CA GLU A 34 7.44 -1.65 10.18
C GLU A 34 8.15 -1.03 8.97
N ALA A 35 7.54 -0.04 8.32
CA ALA A 35 8.17 0.69 7.22
C ALA A 35 9.44 1.42 7.69
N ARG A 36 9.40 2.06 8.87
CA ARG A 36 10.58 2.70 9.47
C ARG A 36 11.66 1.68 9.82
N LYS A 37 11.31 0.56 10.46
CA LYS A 37 12.27 -0.50 10.78
C LYS A 37 12.99 -1.03 9.54
N ILE A 38 12.27 -1.22 8.44
CA ILE A 38 12.86 -1.65 7.17
C ILE A 38 13.77 -0.55 6.59
N HIS A 39 13.32 0.71 6.61
CA HIS A 39 14.07 1.84 6.09
C HIS A 39 15.39 2.09 6.83
N TYR A 40 15.38 2.03 8.15
CA TYR A 40 16.57 2.24 9.00
C TYR A 40 17.43 0.98 9.17
N GLY A 41 16.97 -0.17 8.70
CA GLY A 41 17.71 -1.44 8.78
C GLY A 41 17.61 -2.15 10.13
N ASP A 42 16.62 -1.78 10.96
CA ASP A 42 16.33 -2.43 12.25
C ASP A 42 15.61 -3.79 12.08
N SER A 43 15.16 -4.10 10.86
CA SER A 43 14.53 -5.37 10.52
C SER A 43 14.94 -5.85 9.12
N GLU A 44 14.72 -7.13 8.83
CA GLU A 44 14.96 -7.69 7.49
C GLU A 44 14.10 -7.00 6.43
N ALA A 45 14.73 -6.67 5.31
CA ALA A 45 14.07 -6.09 4.15
C ALA A 45 13.10 -7.10 3.53
N ARG A 46 11.84 -6.69 3.39
CA ARG A 46 10.76 -7.47 2.79
C ARG A 46 9.65 -6.52 2.32
N ASP A 47 8.83 -6.98 1.39
CA ASP A 47 7.70 -6.19 0.90
C ASP A 47 6.54 -6.27 1.91
N ILE A 48 6.04 -5.12 2.36
CA ILE A 48 4.94 -5.03 3.33
C ILE A 48 3.80 -4.17 2.80
N TYR A 49 2.59 -4.44 3.27
CA TYR A 49 1.44 -3.56 3.08
C TYR A 49 0.58 -3.51 4.34
N GLY A 50 -0.15 -2.42 4.52
CA GLY A 50 -0.98 -2.23 5.70
C GLY A 50 -1.70 -0.90 5.67
N GLU A 51 -2.02 -0.41 6.86
CA GLU A 51 -2.85 0.75 7.08
C GLU A 51 -2.01 1.88 7.67
N ALA A 52 -2.24 3.10 7.18
CA ALA A 52 -1.68 4.32 7.74
C ALA A 52 -2.71 5.43 7.61
N SER A 53 -2.85 6.24 8.64
CA SER A 53 -3.61 7.47 8.57
C SER A 53 -2.95 8.47 7.59
N PRO A 54 -3.70 9.48 7.11
CA PRO A 54 -3.11 10.52 6.25
C PRO A 54 -1.97 11.30 6.90
N GLU A 55 -1.94 11.40 8.23
CA GLU A 55 -0.87 12.06 8.99
C GLU A 55 0.38 11.16 9.03
N GLU A 56 0.23 9.91 9.47
CA GLU A 56 1.35 8.95 9.51
C GLU A 56 1.99 8.75 8.13
N ALA A 57 1.16 8.72 7.08
CA ALA A 57 1.68 8.58 5.72
C ALA A 57 2.42 9.85 5.23
N ARG A 58 2.15 11.03 5.79
CA ARG A 58 2.94 12.24 5.52
C ARG A 58 4.23 12.22 6.31
N ASP A 59 4.18 11.83 7.58
CA ASP A 59 5.37 11.70 8.43
C ASP A 59 6.40 10.75 7.78
N LEU A 60 5.94 9.61 7.26
CA LEU A 60 6.79 8.69 6.50
C LEU A 60 7.44 9.36 5.27
N GLU A 61 6.68 10.14 4.51
CA GLU A 61 7.19 10.88 3.34
C GLU A 61 8.23 11.95 3.75
N ASP A 62 7.96 12.70 4.83
CA ASP A 62 8.84 13.74 5.38
C ASP A 62 10.14 13.16 5.95
N GLU A 63 10.09 11.95 6.53
CA GLU A 63 11.26 11.18 6.96
C GLU A 63 12.06 10.58 5.80
N GLY A 64 11.51 10.56 4.58
CA GLY A 64 12.12 9.93 3.41
C GLY A 64 11.86 8.42 3.28
N VAL A 65 10.92 7.89 4.05
CA VAL A 65 10.46 6.50 3.94
C VAL A 65 9.56 6.38 2.71
N SER A 66 10.07 5.73 1.66
CA SER A 66 9.36 5.55 0.39
C SER A 66 8.13 4.64 0.55
N VAL A 67 6.94 5.23 0.59
CA VAL A 67 5.65 4.52 0.64
C VAL A 67 4.76 4.92 -0.53
N GLN A 68 3.77 4.08 -0.87
CA GLN A 68 2.80 4.34 -1.94
C GLN A 68 1.39 4.19 -1.40
N ARG A 69 0.50 5.15 -1.73
CA ARG A 69 -0.92 5.08 -1.40
C ARG A 69 -1.70 4.56 -2.60
N ILE A 70 -2.15 3.31 -2.52
CA ILE A 70 -2.97 2.69 -3.57
C ILE A 70 -4.44 2.85 -3.20
N PRO A 71 -5.31 3.32 -4.11
CA PRO A 71 -6.76 3.31 -3.90
C PRO A 71 -7.24 1.87 -3.67
N TRP A 72 -7.61 1.55 -2.43
CA TRP A 72 -8.04 0.21 -2.07
C TRP A 72 -9.47 -0.01 -2.57
N VAL A 73 -9.58 -0.50 -3.81
CA VAL A 73 -10.86 -0.78 -4.44
C VAL A 73 -11.51 -2.00 -3.79
N THR A 74 -12.81 -1.90 -3.52
CA THR A 74 -13.58 -3.06 -3.09
C THR A 74 -13.63 -4.06 -4.24
N GLU A 75 -13.43 -5.33 -3.92
CA GLU A 75 -13.77 -6.43 -4.83
C GLU A 75 -15.28 -6.56 -4.75
N GLY A 76 -16.01 -5.75 -5.52
CA GLY A 76 -17.47 -5.72 -5.48
C GLY A 76 -18.10 -7.09 -5.77
N ASN A 77 -19.27 -7.32 -5.17
CA ASN A 77 -20.21 -8.42 -5.41
C ASN A 77 -20.61 -8.56 -6.89
#